data_AF-A0A6G0UQU3-F1
#
_entry.id   AF-A0A6G0UQU3-F1
#
_cell.length_a   1.000
_cell.length_b   1.000
_cell.length_c   1.000
_cell.angle_alpha   90.00
_cell.angle_beta   90.00
_cell.angle_gamma   90.00
#
_symmetry.space_group_name_H-M   'P 1'
#
loop_
_entity.id
_entity.type
_entity.pdbx_description
1 polymer ?
#
loop_
_entity_poly.entity_id
_entity_poly.type
_entity_poly.pdbx_seq_one_letter_code
_entity_poly.pdbx_strand_id
1 'polypeptide(L)'
;MKSGFFKVYTSFDEFRANNHYQVAAWADDDLDIMNKAVESYFHLQHGQKGGTSEIDFHYSSMSRPEDMRDTRSEILVTVQLHGEEYPTKYGVKYHHFGSRNFYPKTSFPDMREIFCYKLLELIEVGPAVQFILPGMLKDTETSTYIATKWRDDFIPLSDLKKEEDISVEALVQLLLLNTLFFIEDLHGERCGQWKDTKTAAIVDFIAGNPQIYPDVKKKLFDDSCVIHWDETNFDLGSKCCGEKCLEIVKKWLQDWDLLSKIDEAAALIKNEKDQMEMLENHFRRIEESKYTVTDDLNDYIHAVKSNVKNLTSALELSV
;
A
#
# COMPACT_ATOMS: atom_id res chain seq x y z
N MET A 1 16.88 -29.89 -39.58
CA MET A 1 16.15 -28.74 -39.01
C MET A 1 15.84 -29.03 -37.55
N LYS A 2 16.54 -28.39 -36.60
CA LYS A 2 16.24 -28.40 -35.16
C LYS A 2 16.66 -27.06 -34.55
N SER A 3 16.02 -25.98 -34.97
CA SER A 3 16.35 -24.62 -34.52
C SER A 3 15.12 -23.76 -34.22
N GLY A 4 13.97 -24.39 -33.93
CA GLY A 4 12.72 -23.68 -33.65
C GLY A 4 12.53 -23.41 -32.16
N PHE A 5 12.63 -24.44 -31.32
CA PHE A 5 12.20 -24.36 -29.92
C PHE A 5 13.05 -23.40 -29.08
N PHE A 6 14.37 -23.61 -28.98
CA PHE A 6 15.25 -22.76 -28.16
C PHE A 6 15.35 -21.30 -28.64
N LYS A 7 15.24 -21.04 -29.96
CA LYS A 7 15.25 -19.67 -30.49
C LYS A 7 13.98 -18.90 -30.11
N VAL A 8 12.83 -19.57 -30.06
CA VAL A 8 11.57 -18.98 -29.59
C VAL A 8 11.67 -18.57 -28.12
N TYR A 9 12.29 -19.40 -27.27
CA TYR A 9 12.51 -19.06 -25.86
C TYR A 9 13.45 -17.86 -25.67
N THR A 10 14.59 -17.82 -26.36
CA THR A 10 15.51 -16.66 -26.24
C THR A 10 14.87 -15.37 -26.76
N SER A 11 14.07 -15.45 -27.84
CA SER A 11 13.32 -14.29 -28.32
C SER A 11 12.13 -13.94 -27.41
N PHE A 12 11.59 -14.90 -26.67
CA PHE A 12 10.51 -14.68 -25.72
C PHE A 12 11.01 -14.04 -24.43
N ASP A 13 12.17 -14.44 -23.91
CA ASP A 13 12.81 -13.77 -22.77
C ASP A 13 13.15 -12.32 -23.10
N GLU A 14 13.73 -12.09 -24.28
CA GLU A 14 14.00 -10.75 -24.78
C GLU A 14 12.69 -9.96 -25.00
N PHE A 15 11.66 -10.57 -25.58
CA PHE A 15 10.34 -9.96 -25.75
C PHE A 15 9.69 -9.61 -24.41
N ARG A 16 9.70 -10.53 -23.44
CA ARG A 16 9.16 -10.36 -22.09
C ARG A 16 9.90 -9.24 -21.35
N ALA A 17 11.23 -9.20 -21.42
CA ALA A 17 12.01 -8.12 -20.84
C ALA A 17 11.67 -6.76 -21.51
N ASN A 18 11.46 -6.75 -22.83
CA ASN A 18 11.13 -5.55 -23.59
C ASN A 18 9.65 -5.12 -23.49
N ASN A 19 8.76 -6.01 -23.05
CA ASN A 19 7.31 -5.79 -22.95
C ASN A 19 6.78 -6.17 -21.56
N HIS A 20 7.63 -6.03 -20.53
CA HIS A 20 7.34 -6.55 -19.19
C HIS A 20 6.03 -6.03 -18.64
N TYR A 21 5.73 -4.75 -18.81
CA TYR A 21 4.45 -4.18 -18.34
C TYR A 21 3.24 -4.76 -19.07
N GLN A 22 3.32 -5.01 -20.39
CA GLN A 22 2.20 -5.61 -21.13
C GLN A 22 1.99 -7.07 -20.73
N VAL A 23 3.09 -7.80 -20.46
CA VAL A 23 3.03 -9.18 -20.03
C VAL A 23 2.53 -9.28 -18.58
N ALA A 24 2.99 -8.41 -17.69
CA ALA A 24 2.50 -8.30 -16.32
C ALA A 24 1.02 -7.93 -16.31
N ALA A 25 0.60 -6.89 -17.05
CA ALA A 25 -0.80 -6.52 -17.16
C ALA A 25 -1.70 -7.64 -17.74
N TRP A 26 -1.19 -8.43 -18.70
CA TRP A 26 -1.91 -9.61 -19.20
C TRP A 26 -1.99 -10.75 -18.18
N ALA A 27 -0.94 -10.95 -17.37
CA ALA A 27 -0.91 -11.97 -16.33
C ALA A 27 -1.74 -11.56 -15.10
N ASP A 28 -1.85 -10.26 -14.82
CA ASP A 28 -2.67 -9.68 -13.74
C ASP A 28 -4.16 -9.99 -13.95
N ASP A 29 -4.63 -10.02 -15.21
CA ASP A 29 -6.01 -10.40 -15.55
C ASP A 29 -6.32 -11.90 -15.31
N ASP A 30 -5.31 -12.72 -15.00
CA ASP A 30 -5.44 -14.16 -14.76
C ASP A 30 -5.38 -14.50 -13.26
N LEU A 31 -6.57 -14.68 -12.66
CA LEU A 31 -6.72 -15.05 -11.25
C LEU A 31 -6.02 -16.37 -10.90
N ASP A 32 -5.84 -17.30 -11.83
CA ASP A 32 -5.13 -18.56 -11.56
C ASP A 32 -3.62 -18.32 -11.40
N ILE A 33 -3.06 -17.36 -12.12
CA ILE A 33 -1.66 -16.94 -11.98
C ILE A 33 -1.46 -16.26 -10.62
N MET A 34 -2.34 -15.32 -10.26
CA MET A 34 -2.31 -14.67 -8.95
C MET A 34 -2.42 -15.70 -7.82
N ASN A 35 -3.40 -16.61 -7.88
CA ASN A 35 -3.61 -17.64 -6.87
C ASN A 35 -2.36 -18.50 -6.66
N LYS A 36 -1.74 -18.99 -7.74
CA LYS A 36 -0.51 -19.80 -7.65
C LYS A 36 0.66 -19.04 -7.04
N ALA A 37 0.86 -17.79 -7.44
CA ALA A 37 1.91 -16.94 -6.89
C ALA A 37 1.72 -16.74 -5.37
N VAL A 38 0.49 -16.49 -4.95
CA VAL A 38 0.13 -16.27 -3.54
C VAL A 38 0.25 -17.56 -2.73
N GLU A 39 -0.23 -18.69 -3.26
CA GLU A 39 -0.09 -20.00 -2.62
C GLU A 39 1.39 -20.36 -2.42
N SER A 40 2.20 -20.27 -3.47
CA SER A 40 3.65 -20.54 -3.39
C SER A 40 4.35 -19.64 -2.38
N TYR A 41 3.93 -18.38 -2.26
CA TYR A 41 4.47 -17.44 -1.26
C TYR A 41 4.15 -17.87 0.17
N PHE A 42 2.89 -18.17 0.45
CA PHE A 42 2.51 -18.61 1.79
C PHE A 42 3.06 -20.00 2.14
N HIS A 43 3.25 -20.86 1.16
CA HIS A 43 3.96 -22.14 1.33
C HIS A 43 5.41 -21.92 1.78
N LEU A 44 6.13 -21.01 1.13
CA LEU A 44 7.48 -20.62 1.55
C LEU A 44 7.49 -20.11 3.00
N GLN A 45 6.52 -19.26 3.37
CA GLN A 45 6.38 -18.75 4.75
C GLN A 45 6.09 -19.88 5.74
N HIS A 46 5.24 -20.84 5.37
CA HIS A 46 4.96 -22.03 6.17
C HIS A 46 6.24 -22.84 6.45
N GLY A 47 7.06 -23.05 5.41
CA GLY A 47 8.38 -23.69 5.54
C GLY A 47 9.35 -22.91 6.43
N GLN A 48 9.38 -21.57 6.33
CA GLN A 48 10.19 -20.70 7.19
C GLN A 48 9.79 -20.78 8.67
N LYS A 49 8.52 -21.07 8.95
CA LYS A 49 8.02 -21.33 10.32
C LYS A 49 8.34 -22.74 10.83
N GLY A 50 9.03 -23.58 10.06
CA GLY A 50 9.40 -24.95 10.44
C GLY A 50 8.40 -26.02 9.99
N GLY A 51 7.39 -25.65 9.21
CA GLY A 51 6.46 -26.58 8.59
C GLY A 51 7.14 -27.43 7.53
N THR A 52 6.88 -28.73 7.52
CA THR A 52 7.52 -29.69 6.59
C THR A 52 6.52 -30.60 5.89
N SER A 53 5.23 -30.49 6.22
CA SER A 53 4.20 -31.34 5.65
C SER A 53 3.10 -30.49 4.99
N GLU A 54 2.56 -30.99 3.88
CA GLU A 54 1.40 -30.38 3.21
C GLU A 54 0.11 -30.52 4.02
N ILE A 55 0.10 -31.36 5.07
CA ILE A 55 -1.09 -31.64 5.87
C ILE A 55 -1.35 -30.51 6.88
N ASP A 56 -0.30 -29.82 7.33
CA ASP A 56 -0.36 -28.69 8.25
C ASP A 56 -0.37 -27.32 7.56
N PHE A 57 -0.30 -27.30 6.22
CA PHE A 57 -0.52 -26.10 5.42
C PHE A 57 -1.95 -26.10 4.87
N HIS A 58 -2.75 -25.11 5.26
CA HIS A 58 -4.06 -24.90 4.67
C HIS A 58 -4.05 -23.64 3.82
N TYR A 59 -4.43 -23.78 2.56
CA TYR A 59 -4.65 -22.67 1.64
C TYR A 59 -6.00 -22.85 0.95
N SER A 60 -6.78 -21.78 0.89
CA SER A 60 -7.95 -21.71 0.04
C SER A 60 -8.09 -20.29 -0.50
N SER A 61 -8.45 -20.18 -1.77
CA SER A 61 -8.76 -18.90 -2.40
C SER A 61 -10.21 -18.89 -2.88
N MET A 62 -10.80 -17.71 -2.87
CA MET A 62 -12.09 -17.45 -3.48
C MET A 62 -12.05 -16.12 -4.22
N SER A 63 -12.70 -16.07 -5.38
CA SER A 63 -13.01 -14.79 -6.01
C SER A 63 -13.89 -13.98 -5.06
N ARG A 64 -13.61 -12.68 -4.93
CA ARG A 64 -14.40 -11.82 -4.05
C ARG A 64 -15.87 -11.76 -4.55
N PRO A 65 -16.86 -11.88 -3.66
CA PRO A 65 -18.28 -11.71 -4.00
C PRO A 65 -18.50 -10.42 -4.79
N GLU A 66 -19.36 -10.43 -5.82
CA GLU A 66 -19.57 -9.28 -6.74
C GLU A 66 -19.99 -8.00 -6.01
N ASP A 67 -20.72 -8.13 -4.91
CA ASP A 67 -21.18 -7.04 -4.02
C ASP A 67 -20.08 -6.44 -3.14
N MET A 68 -18.93 -7.12 -3.02
CA MET A 68 -17.76 -6.64 -2.29
C MET A 68 -16.57 -6.31 -3.22
N ARG A 69 -16.76 -6.41 -4.54
CA ARG A 69 -15.76 -5.98 -5.52
C ARG A 69 -15.75 -4.46 -5.58
N ASP A 70 -14.96 -3.83 -4.70
CA ASP A 70 -14.21 -2.68 -5.22
C ASP A 70 -13.33 -3.24 -6.35
N THR A 71 -13.21 -2.47 -7.42
CA THR A 71 -12.48 -2.77 -8.67
C THR A 71 -11.04 -3.27 -8.51
N ARG A 72 -10.52 -3.42 -7.27
CA ARG A 72 -9.10 -3.50 -6.95
C ARG A 72 -8.68 -4.60 -5.97
N SER A 73 -9.60 -5.36 -5.37
CA SER A 73 -9.25 -6.57 -4.58
C SER A 73 -9.76 -7.82 -5.27
N GLU A 74 -8.86 -8.54 -5.94
CA GLU A 74 -9.27 -9.55 -6.92
C GLU A 74 -9.54 -10.92 -6.30
N ILE A 75 -8.83 -11.27 -5.22
CA ILE A 75 -9.05 -12.53 -4.50
C ILE A 75 -9.03 -12.33 -2.99
N LEU A 76 -9.78 -13.19 -2.29
CA LEU A 76 -9.67 -13.40 -0.86
C LEU A 76 -9.00 -14.75 -0.64
N VAL A 77 -7.93 -14.79 0.14
CA VAL A 77 -7.23 -16.03 0.49
C VAL A 77 -7.34 -16.28 2.00
N THR A 78 -7.49 -17.55 2.36
CA THR A 78 -7.44 -18.01 3.74
C THR A 78 -6.26 -18.97 3.87
N VAL A 79 -5.37 -18.68 4.81
CA VAL A 79 -4.09 -19.37 4.97
C VAL A 79 -3.90 -19.76 6.43
N GLN A 80 -3.51 -21.00 6.69
CA GLN A 80 -3.02 -21.42 8.00
C GLN A 80 -1.58 -21.86 7.88
N LEU A 81 -0.67 -21.09 8.49
CA LEU A 81 0.76 -21.41 8.51
C LEU A 81 1.11 -22.31 9.69
N HIS A 82 2.31 -22.90 9.64
CA HIS A 82 2.79 -23.78 10.71
C HIS A 82 2.78 -23.06 12.06
N GLY A 83 2.22 -23.72 13.08
CA GLY A 83 2.11 -23.18 14.43
C GLY A 83 0.98 -22.17 14.65
N GLU A 84 0.17 -21.85 13.63
CA GLU A 84 -1.00 -20.99 13.79
C GLU A 84 -2.22 -21.80 14.24
N GLU A 85 -2.88 -21.33 15.31
CA GLU A 85 -4.07 -21.99 15.85
C GLU A 85 -5.30 -21.82 14.93
N TYR A 86 -5.39 -20.68 14.24
CA TYR A 86 -6.50 -20.33 13.37
C TYR A 86 -6.02 -19.84 12.00
N PRO A 87 -6.75 -20.13 10.90
CA PRO A 87 -6.46 -19.56 9.60
C PRO A 87 -6.60 -18.04 9.61
N THR A 88 -5.68 -17.37 8.91
CA THR A 88 -5.70 -15.94 8.66
C THR A 88 -6.24 -15.65 7.26
N LYS A 89 -7.15 -14.68 7.17
CA LYS A 89 -7.68 -14.18 5.89
C LYS A 89 -6.86 -13.01 5.38
N TYR A 90 -6.65 -12.94 4.07
CA TYR A 90 -6.00 -11.83 3.40
C TYR A 90 -6.81 -11.40 2.17
N GLY A 91 -6.98 -10.10 1.99
CA GLY A 91 -7.34 -9.53 0.69
C GLY A 91 -6.07 -9.41 -0.15
N VAL A 92 -6.10 -9.86 -1.40
CA VAL A 92 -4.94 -9.76 -2.29
C VAL A 92 -5.32 -8.95 -3.52
N LYS A 93 -4.43 -8.01 -3.85
CA LYS A 93 -4.49 -7.21 -5.07
C LYS A 93 -3.16 -7.27 -5.82
N TYR A 94 -3.23 -7.13 -7.13
CA TYR A 94 -2.05 -6.83 -7.93
C TYR A 94 -1.69 -5.35 -7.78
N HIS A 95 -0.40 -5.07 -7.86
CA HIS A 95 0.13 -3.72 -7.89
C HIS A 95 0.27 -3.27 -9.35
N HIS A 96 -0.39 -2.17 -9.72
CA HIS A 96 -0.25 -1.62 -11.07
C HIS A 96 1.18 -1.16 -11.36
N PHE A 97 1.68 -1.45 -12.56
CA PHE A 97 2.99 -0.99 -13.02
C PHE A 97 2.91 0.45 -13.57
N GLY A 98 3.74 1.36 -13.03
CA GLY A 98 3.97 2.71 -13.56
C GLY A 98 3.64 3.87 -12.62
N SER A 99 4.55 4.85 -12.54
CA SER A 99 4.32 6.13 -11.84
C SER A 99 3.47 7.08 -12.69
N ARG A 100 2.60 7.86 -12.04
CA ARG A 100 1.60 8.72 -12.71
C ARG A 100 2.20 9.84 -13.55
N ASN A 101 3.47 10.24 -13.32
CA ASN A 101 3.97 11.52 -13.86
C ASN A 101 5.41 11.55 -14.42
N PHE A 102 6.25 10.52 -14.23
CA PHE A 102 7.67 10.64 -14.61
C PHE A 102 8.25 9.50 -15.44
N TYR A 103 7.54 8.38 -15.54
CA TYR A 103 7.99 7.25 -16.33
C TYR A 103 7.00 7.00 -17.47
N PRO A 104 7.46 6.59 -18.66
CA PRO A 104 6.59 5.84 -19.55
C PRO A 104 5.96 4.70 -18.73
N LYS A 105 4.79 4.21 -19.13
CA LYS A 105 4.04 3.11 -18.48
C LYS A 105 4.85 1.78 -18.48
N THR A 106 6.00 1.78 -17.83
CA THR A 106 7.16 0.88 -17.95
C THR A 106 7.98 1.15 -16.66
N SER A 107 8.22 0.28 -15.69
CA SER A 107 8.13 -1.19 -15.66
C SER A 107 8.25 -1.72 -14.22
N PHE A 108 7.90 -0.95 -13.18
CA PHE A 108 8.08 -1.36 -11.77
C PHE A 108 6.89 -0.99 -10.87
N PRO A 109 6.66 -1.76 -9.80
CA PRO A 109 5.79 -1.40 -8.69
C PRO A 109 6.22 -0.07 -8.05
N ASP A 110 5.24 0.66 -7.53
CA ASP A 110 5.43 1.94 -6.86
C ASP A 110 5.94 1.69 -5.44
N MET A 111 7.26 1.84 -5.25
CA MET A 111 7.87 1.69 -3.94
C MET A 111 7.32 2.69 -2.89
N ARG A 112 6.70 3.80 -3.32
CA ARG A 112 6.03 4.75 -2.43
C ARG A 112 4.77 4.13 -1.82
N GLU A 113 4.00 3.37 -2.59
CA GLU A 113 2.82 2.63 -2.12
C GLU A 113 3.24 1.55 -1.11
N ILE A 114 4.28 0.76 -1.43
CA ILE A 114 4.85 -0.27 -0.53
C ILE A 114 5.31 0.35 0.80
N PHE A 115 6.06 1.45 0.74
CA PHE A 115 6.49 2.18 1.93
C PHE A 115 5.31 2.69 2.76
N CYS A 116 4.32 3.30 2.11
CA CYS A 116 3.15 3.86 2.79
C CYS A 116 2.33 2.77 3.48
N TYR A 117 2.10 1.62 2.82
CA TYR A 117 1.44 0.47 3.44
C TYR A 117 2.13 0.03 4.73
N LYS A 118 3.47 -0.09 4.70
CA LYS A 118 4.24 -0.49 5.89
C LYS A 118 4.19 0.58 6.99
N LEU A 119 4.22 1.86 6.64
CA LEU A 119 4.10 2.95 7.60
C LEU A 119 2.71 2.98 8.25
N LEU A 120 1.64 2.79 7.49
CA LEU A 120 0.26 2.76 7.98
C LEU A 120 0.02 1.56 8.91
N GLU A 121 0.61 0.39 8.61
CA GLU A 121 0.63 -0.76 9.52
C GLU A 121 1.29 -0.40 10.86
N LEU A 122 2.47 0.22 10.83
CA LEU A 122 3.23 0.55 12.05
C LEU A 122 2.54 1.56 12.98
N ILE A 123 1.67 2.42 12.45
CA ILE A 123 0.88 3.38 13.22
C ILE A 123 -0.56 2.91 13.46
N GLU A 124 -0.84 1.64 13.15
CA GLU A 124 -2.11 0.94 13.40
C GLU A 124 -3.34 1.53 12.68
N VAL A 125 -3.15 2.31 11.62
CA VAL A 125 -4.23 2.85 10.78
C VAL A 125 -4.45 2.02 9.51
N GLY A 126 -3.48 1.19 9.13
CA GLY A 126 -3.57 0.24 8.03
C GLY A 126 -3.63 -1.21 8.51
N PRO A 127 -4.11 -2.16 7.68
CA PRO A 127 -3.98 -3.58 7.97
C PRO A 127 -2.52 -4.03 7.90
N ALA A 128 -2.20 -5.14 8.56
CA ALA A 128 -0.91 -5.79 8.39
C ALA A 128 -0.72 -6.23 6.93
N VAL A 129 0.46 -6.00 6.36
CA VAL A 129 0.68 -6.15 4.91
C VAL A 129 1.91 -7.00 4.60
N GLN A 130 1.75 -7.84 3.58
CA GLN A 130 2.82 -8.66 3.01
C GLN A 130 2.94 -8.36 1.51
N PHE A 131 4.18 -8.26 1.03
CA PHE A 131 4.48 -7.97 -0.36
C PHE A 131 5.02 -9.23 -1.04
N ILE A 132 4.45 -9.58 -2.19
CA ILE A 132 4.82 -10.73 -3.00
C ILE A 132 5.43 -10.17 -4.27
N LEU A 133 6.76 -10.14 -4.34
CA LEU A 133 7.48 -9.48 -5.43
C LEU A 133 7.85 -10.45 -6.57
N PRO A 134 7.98 -9.96 -7.81
CA PRO A 134 8.52 -10.70 -8.93
C PRO A 134 9.91 -11.27 -8.61
N GLY A 135 10.20 -12.45 -9.10
CA GLY A 135 11.47 -13.15 -8.92
C GLY A 135 11.68 -13.79 -7.54
N MET A 136 10.77 -13.61 -6.57
CA MET A 136 10.86 -14.30 -5.28
C MET A 136 10.68 -15.81 -5.42
N LEU A 137 9.83 -16.24 -6.35
CA LEU A 137 9.46 -17.62 -6.60
C LEU A 137 9.47 -17.89 -8.10
N LYS A 138 9.58 -19.18 -8.48
CA LYS A 138 9.53 -19.59 -9.90
C LYS A 138 8.23 -19.17 -10.59
N ASP A 139 7.14 -19.03 -9.83
CA ASP A 139 5.81 -18.71 -10.35
C ASP A 139 5.45 -17.22 -10.26
N THR A 140 6.31 -16.40 -9.65
CA THR A 140 6.14 -14.94 -9.54
C THR A 140 7.04 -14.26 -10.57
N GLU A 141 6.86 -14.46 -11.87
CA GLU A 141 7.84 -13.95 -12.85
C GLU A 141 7.60 -12.49 -13.28
N THR A 142 6.40 -11.96 -13.08
CA THR A 142 6.01 -10.70 -13.75
C THR A 142 5.28 -9.69 -12.87
N SER A 143 4.49 -10.10 -11.88
CA SER A 143 3.63 -9.20 -11.12
C SER A 143 3.98 -9.10 -9.64
N THR A 144 3.71 -7.92 -9.06
CA THR A 144 3.76 -7.70 -7.61
C THR A 144 2.35 -7.80 -7.05
N TYR A 145 2.20 -8.52 -5.94
CA TYR A 145 0.94 -8.59 -5.20
C TYR A 145 1.10 -8.01 -3.81
N ILE A 146 0.03 -7.36 -3.33
CA ILE A 146 -0.09 -6.83 -1.98
C ILE A 146 -1.16 -7.67 -1.27
N ALA A 147 -0.75 -8.39 -0.24
CA ALA A 147 -1.64 -9.15 0.62
C ALA A 147 -1.86 -8.40 1.94
N THR A 148 -3.07 -7.86 2.14
CA THR A 148 -3.47 -7.17 3.37
C THR A 148 -4.26 -8.12 4.25
N LYS A 149 -3.88 -8.23 5.52
CA LYS A 149 -4.61 -9.05 6.50
C LYS A 149 -6.02 -8.50 6.64
N TRP A 150 -7.00 -9.38 6.44
CA TRP A 150 -8.41 -9.03 6.55
C TRP A 150 -8.75 -8.62 7.98
N ARG A 151 -9.53 -7.55 8.10
CA ARG A 151 -9.95 -6.96 9.37
C ARG A 151 -11.47 -6.79 9.38
N ASP A 152 -12.15 -7.71 10.06
CA ASP A 152 -13.62 -7.70 10.20
C ASP A 152 -14.13 -6.52 11.07
N ASP A 153 -13.21 -5.77 11.69
CA ASP A 153 -13.48 -4.58 12.46
C ASP A 153 -13.30 -3.29 11.64
N PHE A 154 -13.07 -3.37 10.32
CA PHE A 154 -13.16 -2.20 9.45
C PHE A 154 -14.61 -1.72 9.32
N ILE A 155 -14.85 -0.43 9.57
CA ILE A 155 -16.12 0.23 9.24
C ILE A 155 -15.83 1.26 8.13
N PRO A 156 -16.20 0.97 6.87
CA PRO A 156 -16.03 1.93 5.78
C PRO A 156 -16.95 3.12 5.99
N LEU A 157 -16.56 4.27 5.45
CA LEU A 157 -17.38 5.48 5.52
C LEU A 157 -18.69 5.35 4.75
N SER A 158 -18.70 4.55 3.68
CA SER A 158 -19.92 4.28 2.89
C SER A 158 -21.00 3.57 3.70
N ASP A 159 -20.63 2.79 4.72
CA ASP A 159 -21.56 2.15 5.64
C ASP A 159 -22.13 3.10 6.71
N LEU A 160 -21.53 4.29 6.86
CA LEU A 160 -21.95 5.28 7.85
C LEU A 160 -23.14 6.07 7.32
N LYS A 161 -24.31 5.79 7.91
CA LYS A 161 -25.58 6.40 7.48
C LYS A 161 -25.72 7.86 7.89
N LYS A 162 -24.99 8.27 8.93
CA LYS A 162 -24.98 9.64 9.44
C LYS A 162 -23.56 10.10 9.69
N GLU A 163 -23.38 11.41 9.58
CA GLU A 163 -22.12 12.04 9.88
C GLU A 163 -21.66 11.70 11.31
N GLU A 164 -22.56 11.71 12.28
CA GLU A 164 -22.30 11.44 13.70
C GLU A 164 -21.68 10.05 14.00
N ASP A 165 -21.76 9.11 13.06
CA ASP A 165 -21.30 7.73 13.26
C ASP A 165 -19.76 7.59 13.17
N ILE A 166 -19.05 8.56 12.58
CA ILE A 166 -17.59 8.63 12.59
C ILE A 166 -17.06 9.60 13.65
N SER A 167 -16.03 9.16 14.38
CA SER A 167 -15.34 10.02 15.34
C SER A 167 -14.61 11.18 14.66
N VAL A 168 -14.65 12.36 15.29
CA VAL A 168 -13.90 13.54 14.83
C VAL A 168 -12.40 13.24 14.80
N GLU A 169 -11.93 12.46 15.76
CA GLU A 169 -10.54 12.03 15.84
C GLU A 169 -10.10 11.21 14.63
N ALA A 170 -10.91 10.28 14.13
CA ALA A 170 -10.60 9.51 12.92
C ALA A 170 -10.55 10.41 11.68
N LEU A 171 -11.50 11.34 11.54
CA LEU A 171 -11.50 12.30 10.42
C LEU A 171 -10.24 13.17 10.41
N VAL A 172 -9.83 13.70 11.57
CA VAL A 172 -8.60 14.51 11.69
C VAL A 172 -7.35 13.68 11.37
N GLN A 173 -7.31 12.41 11.79
CA GLN A 173 -6.21 11.50 11.40
C GLN A 173 -6.15 11.31 9.88
N LEU A 174 -7.28 11.09 9.20
CA LEU A 174 -7.32 10.94 7.74
C LEU A 174 -6.83 12.20 7.01
N LEU A 175 -7.21 13.39 7.48
CA LEU A 175 -6.69 14.66 6.96
C LEU A 175 -5.19 14.82 7.17
N LEU A 176 -4.72 14.48 8.36
CA LEU A 176 -3.31 14.54 8.72
C LEU A 176 -2.48 13.61 7.83
N LEU A 177 -2.94 12.37 7.62
CA LEU A 177 -2.27 11.37 6.80
C LEU A 177 -2.32 11.72 5.30
N ASN A 178 -3.47 12.19 4.78
CA ASN A 178 -3.57 12.71 3.41
C ASN A 178 -2.54 13.84 3.16
N THR A 179 -2.42 14.77 4.11
CA THR A 179 -1.51 15.91 3.99
C THR A 179 -0.04 15.49 4.10
N LEU A 180 0.31 14.69 5.11
CA LEU A 180 1.72 14.37 5.38
C LEU A 180 2.27 13.29 4.45
N PHE A 181 1.44 12.30 4.10
CA PHE A 181 1.85 11.11 3.35
C PHE A 181 1.32 11.15 1.92
N PHE A 182 0.73 12.25 1.45
CA PHE A 182 0.23 12.39 0.08
C PHE A 182 -0.73 11.27 -0.34
N ILE A 183 -1.55 10.76 0.60
CA ILE A 183 -2.44 9.63 0.33
C ILE A 183 -3.64 10.12 -0.50
N GLU A 184 -3.69 9.73 -1.75
CA GLU A 184 -4.80 10.01 -2.66
C GLU A 184 -5.84 8.87 -2.64
N ASP A 185 -7.02 9.14 -3.23
CA ASP A 185 -8.07 8.14 -3.43
C ASP A 185 -8.69 7.58 -2.13
N LEU A 186 -8.70 8.43 -1.08
CA LEU A 186 -9.44 8.22 0.16
C LEU A 186 -10.94 8.48 -0.09
N HIS A 187 -11.69 7.46 -0.48
CA HIS A 187 -13.15 7.54 -0.63
C HIS A 187 -13.87 6.49 0.23
N GLY A 188 -15.20 6.40 0.10
CA GLY A 188 -16.10 5.80 1.08
C GLY A 188 -15.78 4.34 1.47
N GLU A 189 -15.36 3.55 0.48
CA GLU A 189 -15.08 2.12 0.63
C GLU A 189 -13.66 1.81 1.13
N ARG A 190 -12.73 2.78 1.05
CA ARG A 190 -11.29 2.56 1.25
C ARG A 190 -10.74 3.13 2.53
N CYS A 191 -11.51 3.99 3.18
CA CYS A 191 -11.16 4.50 4.48
C CYS A 191 -12.38 4.60 5.38
N GLY A 192 -12.13 4.82 6.67
CA GLY A 192 -13.13 4.90 7.71
C GLY A 192 -12.51 4.82 9.08
N GLN A 193 -13.07 3.97 9.96
CA GLN A 193 -12.56 3.81 11.31
C GLN A 193 -12.52 2.34 11.71
N TRP A 194 -11.59 1.97 12.60
CA TRP A 194 -11.66 0.67 13.24
C TRP A 194 -12.79 0.66 14.27
N LYS A 195 -13.62 -0.38 14.24
CA LYS A 195 -14.77 -0.57 15.11
C LYS A 195 -14.37 -0.45 16.58
N ASP A 196 -15.23 0.22 17.35
CA ASP A 196 -15.05 0.45 18.78
C ASP A 196 -13.77 1.25 19.14
N THR A 197 -13.16 1.92 18.15
CA THR A 197 -12.00 2.81 18.34
C THR A 197 -12.27 4.23 17.85
N LYS A 198 -11.31 5.13 18.09
CA LYS A 198 -11.25 6.46 17.49
C LYS A 198 -10.16 6.56 16.40
N THR A 199 -9.64 5.42 15.97
CA THR A 199 -8.49 5.33 15.07
C THR A 199 -8.99 5.25 13.64
N ALA A 200 -8.38 6.05 12.77
CA ALA A 200 -8.67 5.98 11.34
C ALA A 200 -8.29 4.60 10.78
N ALA A 201 -9.06 4.13 9.80
CA ALA A 201 -8.75 2.95 9.02
C ALA A 201 -8.55 3.35 7.55
N ILE A 202 -7.45 2.90 6.95
CA ILE A 202 -7.14 3.04 5.52
C ILE A 202 -6.79 1.65 5.00
N VAL A 203 -7.62 1.11 4.12
CA VAL A 203 -7.45 -0.26 3.58
C VAL A 203 -6.93 -0.29 2.15
N ASP A 204 -7.08 0.81 1.40
CA ASP A 204 -6.53 0.98 0.06
C ASP A 204 -6.38 2.48 -0.27
N PHE A 205 -5.47 2.82 -1.18
CA PHE A 205 -5.14 4.20 -1.55
C PHE A 205 -4.25 4.28 -2.80
N ILE A 206 -3.97 5.50 -3.24
CA ILE A 206 -2.92 5.79 -4.23
C ILE A 206 -1.86 6.68 -3.57
N ALA A 207 -0.58 6.33 -3.72
CA ALA A 207 0.51 7.19 -3.27
C ALA A 207 0.67 8.41 -4.20
N GLY A 208 0.43 9.60 -3.67
CA GLY A 208 0.56 10.86 -4.38
C GLY A 208 2.02 11.28 -4.61
N ASN A 209 2.19 12.38 -5.32
CA ASN A 209 3.53 12.90 -5.61
C ASN A 209 4.08 13.68 -4.40
N PRO A 210 5.36 13.48 -4.06
CA PRO A 210 5.94 14.13 -2.91
C PRO A 210 6.07 15.64 -3.12
N GLN A 211 5.70 16.41 -2.10
CA GLN A 211 5.87 17.85 -2.07
C GLN A 211 6.20 18.32 -0.65
N ILE A 212 7.23 19.16 -0.51
CA ILE A 212 7.50 19.83 0.76
C ILE A 212 6.65 21.10 0.82
N TYR A 213 5.80 21.21 1.84
CA TYR A 213 4.95 22.40 2.00
C TYR A 213 5.70 23.50 2.78
N PRO A 214 5.74 24.73 2.25
CA PRO A 214 6.29 25.88 2.98
C PRO A 214 5.51 26.19 4.26
N ASP A 215 4.19 25.96 4.24
CA ASP A 215 3.30 26.11 5.39
C ASP A 215 2.38 24.88 5.47
N VAL A 216 2.89 23.82 6.12
CA VAL A 216 2.15 22.56 6.30
C VAL A 216 0.88 22.77 7.12
N LYS A 217 0.90 23.70 8.08
CA LYS A 217 -0.29 24.01 8.90
C LYS A 217 -1.38 24.60 8.03
N LYS A 218 -1.04 25.58 7.18
CA LYS A 218 -1.97 26.12 6.19
C LYS A 218 -2.46 25.02 5.25
N LYS A 219 -1.57 24.17 4.72
CA LYS A 219 -1.98 23.05 3.85
C LYS A 219 -3.01 22.14 4.54
N LEU A 220 -2.79 21.83 5.82
CA LEU A 220 -3.66 20.96 6.62
C LEU A 220 -5.03 21.59 6.94
N PHE A 221 -5.20 22.92 6.87
CA PHE A 221 -6.44 23.61 7.27
C PHE A 221 -7.10 24.45 6.16
N ASP A 222 -6.39 24.80 5.08
CA ASP A 222 -6.90 25.59 3.94
C ASP A 222 -7.25 24.71 2.73
N ASP A 223 -6.43 23.70 2.41
CA ASP A 223 -6.61 22.86 1.21
C ASP A 223 -7.45 21.59 1.48
N SER A 224 -7.93 21.42 2.71
CA SER A 224 -8.32 20.13 3.28
C SER A 224 -9.77 20.06 3.80
N CYS A 225 -10.55 21.15 3.68
CA CYS A 225 -11.93 21.16 4.14
C CYS A 225 -12.90 20.34 3.26
N VAL A 226 -12.40 19.69 2.20
CA VAL A 226 -13.19 18.76 1.39
C VAL A 226 -12.34 17.54 1.09
N ILE A 227 -12.49 16.50 1.88
CA ILE A 227 -12.13 15.17 1.40
C ILE A 227 -13.28 14.73 0.51
N HIS A 228 -13.01 14.60 -0.80
CA HIS A 228 -14.02 14.24 -1.79
C HIS A 228 -14.40 12.76 -1.62
N TRP A 229 -15.40 12.51 -0.77
CA TRP A 229 -15.85 11.19 -0.33
C TRP A 229 -17.16 10.84 -1.03
N ASP A 230 -17.08 10.58 -2.34
CA ASP A 230 -18.24 10.27 -3.19
C ASP A 230 -19.40 11.28 -3.01
N GLU A 231 -20.65 10.82 -2.85
CA GLU A 231 -21.86 11.65 -2.68
C GLU A 231 -21.97 12.30 -1.27
N THR A 232 -21.03 12.05 -0.36
CA THR A 232 -21.12 12.44 1.06
C THR A 232 -19.98 13.38 1.45
N ASN A 233 -20.24 14.68 1.51
CA ASN A 233 -19.26 15.64 2.01
C ASN A 233 -19.33 15.70 3.54
N PHE A 234 -18.29 15.23 4.23
CA PHE A 234 -18.14 15.41 5.68
C PHE A 234 -17.51 16.77 5.95
N ASP A 235 -18.31 17.74 6.39
CA ASP A 235 -17.80 19.08 6.73
C ASP A 235 -17.17 19.06 8.12
N LEU A 236 -15.85 18.88 8.16
CA LEU A 236 -15.08 18.89 9.40
C LEU A 236 -15.25 20.20 10.19
N GLY A 237 -15.47 21.32 9.50
CA GLY A 237 -15.69 22.64 10.11
C GLY A 237 -16.99 22.70 10.91
N SER A 238 -17.99 21.89 10.55
CA SER A 238 -19.25 21.77 11.30
C SER A 238 -19.09 20.95 12.60
N LYS A 239 -18.08 20.07 12.67
CA LYS A 239 -17.86 19.11 13.77
C LYS A 239 -16.74 19.47 14.73
N CYS A 240 -15.74 20.21 14.26
CA CYS A 240 -14.54 20.48 15.01
C CYS A 240 -14.12 21.94 14.82
N CYS A 241 -14.07 22.70 15.91
CA CYS A 241 -13.43 24.00 15.86
C CYS A 241 -11.92 23.85 15.67
N GLY A 242 -11.28 24.88 15.10
CA GLY A 242 -9.84 24.85 14.81
C GLY A 242 -8.97 24.48 16.02
N GLU A 243 -9.32 24.92 17.22
CA GLU A 243 -8.59 24.59 18.46
C GLU A 243 -8.64 23.10 18.78
N LYS A 244 -9.82 22.48 18.76
CA LYS A 244 -9.98 21.04 19.02
C LYS A 244 -9.30 20.19 17.94
N CYS A 245 -9.34 20.63 16.68
CA CYS A 245 -8.58 19.99 15.60
C CYS A 245 -7.08 20.00 15.89
N LEU A 246 -6.54 21.15 16.28
CA LEU A 246 -5.12 21.28 16.62
C LEU A 246 -4.73 20.39 17.80
N GLU A 247 -5.57 20.27 18.82
CA GLU A 247 -5.33 19.36 19.95
C GLU A 247 -5.25 17.90 19.50
N ILE A 248 -6.16 17.46 18.63
CA ILE A 248 -6.17 16.10 18.08
C ILE A 248 -4.92 15.85 17.22
N VAL A 249 -4.55 16.81 16.36
CA VAL A 249 -3.33 16.71 15.54
C VAL A 249 -2.08 16.59 16.43
N LYS A 250 -1.96 17.44 17.45
CA LYS A 250 -0.83 17.40 18.39
C LYS A 250 -0.72 16.04 19.09
N LYS A 251 -1.85 15.52 19.57
CA LYS A 251 -1.93 14.22 20.22
C LYS A 251 -1.40 13.11 19.29
N TRP A 252 -1.94 12.98 18.08
CA TRP A 252 -1.57 11.87 17.19
C TRP A 252 -0.17 11.99 16.61
N LEU A 253 0.34 13.21 16.38
CA LEU A 253 1.75 13.40 16.01
C LEU A 253 2.70 12.88 17.08
N GLN A 254 2.35 13.03 18.36
CA GLN A 254 3.12 12.52 19.49
C GLN A 254 2.93 11.00 19.66
N ASP A 255 1.67 10.54 19.68
CA ASP A 255 1.33 9.13 19.93
C ASP A 255 1.91 8.21 18.85
N TRP A 256 1.93 8.64 17.59
CA TRP A 256 2.47 7.82 16.50
C TRP A 256 4.00 7.82 16.42
N ASP A 257 4.69 8.78 17.03
CA ASP A 257 6.14 8.96 16.88
C ASP A 257 6.58 8.87 15.40
N LEU A 258 5.95 9.68 14.55
CA LEU A 258 6.00 9.50 13.09
C LEU A 258 7.41 9.48 12.51
N LEU A 259 8.34 10.27 13.06
CA LEU A 259 9.72 10.29 12.55
C LEU A 259 10.42 8.95 12.75
N SER A 260 10.26 8.36 13.94
CA SER A 260 10.78 7.03 14.25
C SER A 260 10.12 5.97 13.37
N LYS A 261 8.79 6.02 13.22
CA LYS A 261 8.04 5.07 12.39
C LYS A 261 8.36 5.15 10.91
N ILE A 262 8.69 6.33 10.39
CA ILE A 262 9.18 6.46 9.01
C ILE A 262 10.52 5.74 8.84
N ASP A 263 11.45 5.90 9.79
CA ASP A 263 12.74 5.21 9.76
C ASP A 263 12.59 3.68 9.90
N GLU A 264 11.71 3.24 10.80
CA GLU A 264 11.35 1.83 10.98
C GLU A 264 10.72 1.23 9.71
N ALA A 265 9.75 1.92 9.10
CA ALA A 265 9.12 1.48 7.86
C ALA A 265 10.16 1.33 6.72
N ALA A 266 11.04 2.31 6.56
CA ALA A 266 12.10 2.28 5.55
C ALA A 266 13.08 1.11 5.77
N ALA A 267 13.37 0.76 7.03
CA ALA A 267 14.20 -0.40 7.36
C ALA A 267 13.48 -1.72 7.09
N LEU A 268 12.19 -1.81 7.40
CA LEU A 268 11.39 -3.03 7.21
C LEU A 268 11.17 -3.38 5.74
N ILE A 269 11.08 -2.37 4.85
CA ILE A 269 10.94 -2.61 3.40
C ILE A 269 12.28 -2.75 2.66
N LYS A 270 13.40 -2.85 3.39
CA LYS A 270 14.73 -2.83 2.76
C LYS A 270 14.91 -3.99 1.78
N ASN A 271 14.42 -5.19 2.13
CA ASN A 271 14.53 -6.34 1.25
C ASN A 271 13.72 -6.13 -0.05
N GLU A 272 12.52 -5.58 0.06
CA GLU A 272 11.65 -5.23 -1.07
C GLU A 272 12.33 -4.19 -1.97
N LYS A 273 12.94 -3.16 -1.36
CA LYS A 273 13.72 -2.16 -2.07
C LYS A 273 14.91 -2.78 -2.83
N ASP A 274 15.72 -3.59 -2.15
CA ASP A 274 16.90 -4.23 -2.74
C ASP A 274 16.49 -5.15 -3.91
N GLN A 275 15.38 -5.88 -3.79
CA GLN A 275 14.83 -6.71 -4.87
C GLN A 275 14.32 -5.86 -6.04
N MET A 276 13.62 -4.76 -5.78
CA MET A 276 13.15 -3.85 -6.81
C MET A 276 14.29 -3.18 -7.58
N GLU A 277 15.38 -2.82 -6.90
CA GLU A 277 16.58 -2.30 -7.55
C GLU A 277 17.23 -3.36 -8.47
N MET A 278 17.25 -4.63 -8.06
CA MET A 278 17.71 -5.72 -8.92
C MET A 278 16.83 -5.90 -10.16
N LEU A 279 15.50 -5.86 -9.99
CA LEU A 279 14.55 -5.93 -11.10
C LEU A 279 14.71 -4.71 -12.02
N GLU A 280 14.89 -3.51 -11.47
CA GLU A 280 15.16 -2.30 -12.24
C GLU A 280 16.39 -2.47 -13.13
N ASN A 281 17.49 -2.93 -12.57
CA ASN A 281 18.71 -3.19 -13.33
C ASN A 281 18.54 -4.30 -14.38
N HIS A 282 17.64 -5.26 -14.16
CA HIS A 282 17.36 -6.35 -15.10
C HIS A 282 16.51 -5.90 -16.29
N PHE A 283 15.52 -5.02 -16.06
CA PHE A 283 14.56 -4.58 -17.07
C PHE A 283 14.91 -3.23 -17.72
N ARG A 284 15.78 -2.40 -17.10
CA ARG A 284 16.18 -1.10 -17.65
C ARG A 284 17.02 -1.28 -18.92
N ARG A 285 16.49 -0.80 -20.05
CA ARG A 285 17.31 -0.49 -21.23
C ARG A 285 18.15 0.76 -20.94
N ILE A 286 19.39 0.74 -21.41
CA ILE A 286 20.51 1.60 -21.00
C ILE A 286 20.31 3.13 -21.16
N GLU A 287 19.23 3.68 -21.72
CA GLU A 287 19.33 5.04 -22.30
C GLU A 287 18.41 6.20 -21.87
N GLU A 288 17.32 6.10 -21.09
CA GLU A 288 16.40 7.27 -21.05
C GLU A 288 16.01 7.87 -19.69
N SER A 289 16.32 7.24 -18.55
CA SER A 289 16.09 7.88 -17.23
C SER A 289 17.29 7.71 -16.29
N LYS A 290 17.84 8.84 -15.82
CA LYS A 290 18.83 8.86 -14.74
C LYS A 290 18.20 8.70 -13.34
N TYR A 291 16.87 8.75 -13.24
CA TYR A 291 16.13 8.73 -11.99
C TYR A 291 15.64 7.30 -11.73
N THR A 292 15.96 6.72 -10.58
CA THR A 292 15.69 5.31 -10.23
C THR A 292 14.49 5.16 -9.30
N VAL A 293 13.96 3.94 -9.17
CA VAL A 293 12.91 3.61 -8.18
C VAL A 293 13.40 3.92 -6.75
N THR A 294 14.71 3.76 -6.52
CA THR A 294 15.34 4.13 -5.25
C THR A 294 15.37 5.64 -5.03
N ASP A 295 15.65 6.45 -6.05
CA ASP A 295 15.65 7.92 -5.94
C ASP A 295 14.24 8.43 -5.66
N ASP A 296 13.24 7.93 -6.37
CA ASP A 296 11.81 8.21 -6.15
C ASP A 296 11.40 7.98 -4.69
N LEU A 297 11.74 6.80 -4.15
CA LEU A 297 11.42 6.43 -2.77
C LEU A 297 12.14 7.34 -1.76
N ASN A 298 13.43 7.64 -2.00
CA ASN A 298 14.20 8.49 -1.09
C ASN A 298 13.65 9.92 -1.07
N ASP A 299 13.28 10.48 -2.22
CA ASP A 299 12.68 11.81 -2.31
C ASP A 299 11.31 11.84 -1.64
N TYR A 300 10.53 10.77 -1.78
CA TYR A 300 9.26 10.61 -1.08
C TYR A 300 9.44 10.60 0.44
N ILE A 301 10.31 9.73 0.96
CA ILE A 301 10.61 9.66 2.40
C ILE A 301 11.13 11.02 2.91
N HIS A 302 11.98 11.68 2.13
CA HIS A 302 12.50 13.01 2.49
C HIS A 302 11.39 14.05 2.60
N ALA A 303 10.44 14.08 1.66
CA ALA A 303 9.31 15.00 1.68
C ALA A 303 8.39 14.73 2.87
N VAL A 304 8.04 13.46 3.12
CA VAL A 304 7.24 13.04 4.29
C VAL A 304 7.89 13.50 5.58
N LYS A 305 9.19 13.20 5.79
CA LYS A 305 9.92 13.62 7.00
C LYS A 305 9.96 15.13 7.15
N SER A 306 10.17 15.86 6.05
CA SER A 306 10.22 17.32 6.07
C SER A 306 8.88 17.92 6.48
N ASN A 307 7.77 17.40 5.95
CA ASN A 307 6.44 17.86 6.32
C ASN A 307 6.09 17.55 7.78
N VAL A 308 6.46 16.37 8.29
CA VAL A 308 6.31 16.03 9.72
C VAL A 308 7.09 17.03 10.59
N LYS A 309 8.38 17.26 10.29
CA LYS A 309 9.22 18.21 11.06
C LYS A 309 8.68 19.64 11.01
N ASN A 310 8.25 20.09 9.83
CA ASN A 310 7.70 21.43 9.64
C ASN A 310 6.40 21.60 10.44
N LEU A 311 5.52 20.60 10.43
CA LEU A 311 4.28 20.64 11.21
C LEU A 311 4.55 20.59 12.71
N THR A 312 5.41 19.69 13.19
CA THR A 312 5.81 19.59 14.60
C THR A 312 6.40 20.91 15.10
N SER A 313 7.27 21.55 14.30
CA SER A 313 7.84 22.87 14.62
C SER A 313 6.79 23.96 14.66
N ALA A 314 5.88 23.99 13.67
CA ALA A 314 4.79 24.98 13.59
C ALA A 314 3.76 24.83 14.72
N LEU A 315 3.70 23.66 15.35
CA LEU A 315 2.82 23.37 16.48
C LEU A 315 3.52 23.49 17.84
N GLU A 316 4.80 23.88 17.85
CA GLU A 316 5.65 24.03 19.04
C GLU A 316 5.74 22.75 19.89
N LEU A 317 5.78 21.60 19.23
CA LEU A 317 5.93 20.30 19.89
C LEU A 317 7.42 19.95 20.04
N SER A 318 7.80 19.37 21.18
CA SER A 318 9.14 18.79 21.35
C SER A 318 9.28 17.55 20.47
N VAL A 319 10.27 17.55 19.58
CA VAL A 319 10.75 16.38 18.82
C VAL A 319 11.53 15.47 19.75
#